data_AF-A0A2X1NBQ7-F1
#
_entry.id   AF-A0A2X1NBQ7-F1
#
_cell.length_a   1.000
_cell.length_b   1.000
_cell.length_c   1.000
_cell.angle_alpha   90.00
_cell.angle_beta   90.00
_cell.angle_gamma   90.00
#
_symmetry.space_group_name_H-M   'P 1'
#
loop_
_entity.id
_entity.type
_entity.pdbx_description
1 polymer ?
#
loop_
_entity_poly.entity_id
_entity_poly.type
_entity_poly.pdbx_seq_one_letter_code
_entity_poly.pdbx_strand_id
1 'polypeptide(L)'
;MDGFHHYNSWLDAHQLRPFKGAPETFDVAKLTENLRQVVEGDCTWPQYDRQKHDPVEDALHVTAPLVIVEGNWLLLDDEKWLELASFCDFSIFIHAPAQILRERLD
;
A
#
# COMPACT_ATOMS: atom_id res chain seq x y z
N MET A 1 -1.54 -1.20 -2.84
CA MET A 1 -1.21 -0.73 -1.48
C MET A 1 -2.42 -0.72 -0.54
N ASP A 2 -3.63 -0.44 -1.02
CA ASP A 2 -4.81 -0.24 -0.15
C ASP A 2 -5.13 -1.36 0.84
N GLY A 3 -4.86 -2.63 0.50
CA GLY A 3 -5.01 -3.78 1.41
C GLY A 3 -4.10 -3.76 2.64
N PHE A 4 -3.15 -2.81 2.71
CA PHE A 4 -2.24 -2.63 3.83
C PHE A 4 -2.60 -1.41 4.68
N HIS A 5 -3.78 -0.80 4.51
CA HIS A 5 -4.25 0.14 5.54
C HIS A 5 -4.33 -0.59 6.89
N HIS A 6 -4.01 0.11 7.97
CA HIS A 6 -4.43 -0.36 9.28
C HIS A 6 -5.96 -0.43 9.34
N TYR A 7 -6.45 -1.38 10.13
CA TYR A 7 -7.89 -1.51 10.40
C TYR A 7 -8.44 -0.21 10.99
N ASN A 8 -9.69 0.09 10.66
CA ASN A 8 -10.42 1.24 11.18
C ASN A 8 -10.37 1.33 12.71
N SER A 9 -10.50 0.21 13.41
CA SER A 9 -10.39 0.14 14.87
C SER A 9 -9.01 0.55 15.38
N TRP A 10 -7.94 0.19 14.66
CA TRP A 10 -6.58 0.62 14.97
C TRP A 10 -6.43 2.12 14.71
N LEU A 11 -6.95 2.63 13.59
CA LEU A 11 -6.90 4.06 13.28
C LEU A 11 -7.66 4.91 14.32
N ASP A 12 -8.80 4.43 14.80
CA ASP A 12 -9.58 5.12 15.84
C ASP A 12 -8.80 5.13 17.17
N ALA A 13 -8.18 4.01 17.55
CA ALA A 13 -7.36 3.90 18.75
C ALA A 13 -6.11 4.81 18.73
N HIS A 14 -5.58 5.10 17.54
CA HIS A 14 -4.40 5.95 17.36
C HIS A 14 -4.75 7.39 16.94
N GLN A 15 -6.04 7.75 16.89
CA GLN A 15 -6.52 9.06 16.46
C GLN A 15 -6.13 9.46 15.02
N LEU A 16 -5.85 8.46 14.18
CA LEU A 16 -5.42 8.63 12.79
C LEU A 16 -6.58 8.52 11.79
N ARG A 17 -7.81 8.21 12.24
CA ARG A 17 -8.97 8.05 11.36
C ARG A 17 -9.23 9.24 10.42
N PRO A 18 -9.11 10.51 10.85
CA PRO A 18 -9.28 11.66 9.95
C PRO A 18 -8.18 11.79 8.88
N PHE A 19 -7.03 11.13 9.09
CA PHE A 19 -5.87 11.18 8.21
C PHE A 19 -5.73 9.91 7.37
N LYS A 20 -6.78 9.09 7.26
CA LYS A 20 -6.77 7.86 6.47
C LYS A 20 -6.30 8.13 5.04
N GLY A 21 -5.25 7.43 4.63
CA GLY A 21 -4.56 7.64 3.36
C GLY A 21 -3.20 8.33 3.50
N ALA A 22 -2.87 8.90 4.66
CA ALA A 22 -1.52 9.37 4.99
C ALA A 22 -0.56 8.18 5.23
N PRO A 23 0.77 8.35 5.09
CA PRO A 23 1.74 7.26 5.22
C PRO A 23 1.60 6.46 6.52
N GLU A 24 1.40 7.13 7.66
CA GLU A 24 1.25 6.51 8.97
C GLU A 24 -0.01 5.64 9.15
N THR A 25 -0.92 5.65 8.16
CA THR A 25 -2.15 4.85 8.19
C THR A 25 -2.02 3.49 7.51
N PHE A 26 -0.81 3.15 7.05
CA PHE A 26 -0.47 1.88 6.43
C PHE A 26 0.45 1.04 7.31
N ASP A 27 0.20 -0.28 7.32
CA ASP A 27 1.08 -1.28 7.90
C ASP A 27 2.23 -1.60 6.93
N VAL A 28 3.27 -0.76 6.98
CA VAL A 28 4.44 -0.89 6.09
C VAL A 28 5.23 -2.16 6.39
N ALA A 29 5.32 -2.58 7.64
CA ALA A 29 6.02 -3.80 8.02
C ALA A 29 5.38 -5.04 7.37
N LYS A 30 4.04 -5.10 7.38
CA LYS A 30 3.29 -6.15 6.68
C LYS A 30 3.48 -6.07 5.16
N LEU A 31 3.48 -4.86 4.59
CA LEU A 31 3.75 -4.70 3.15
C LEU A 31 5.15 -5.20 2.77
N THR A 32 6.18 -4.90 3.56
CA THR A 32 7.55 -5.40 3.38
C THR A 32 7.58 -6.93 3.41
N GLU A 33 6.90 -7.55 4.38
CA GLU A 33 6.82 -9.02 4.48
C GLU A 33 6.16 -9.64 3.24
N ASN A 34 5.02 -9.12 2.82
CA ASN A 34 4.32 -9.62 1.63
C ASN A 34 5.15 -9.42 0.35
N LEU A 35 5.87 -8.31 0.20
CA LEU A 35 6.77 -8.11 -0.94
C LEU A 35 7.91 -9.12 -0.95
N ARG A 36 8.48 -9.46 0.21
CA ARG A 36 9.50 -10.52 0.31
C ARG A 36 8.94 -11.86 -0.17
N GLN A 37 7.74 -12.21 0.26
CA GLN A 37 7.10 -13.47 -0.15
C GLN A 37 6.74 -13.48 -1.64
N VAL A 38 6.36 -12.33 -2.22
CA VAL A 38 6.16 -12.20 -3.68
C VAL A 38 7.44 -12.58 -4.43
N VAL A 39 8.61 -12.12 -3.97
CA VAL A 39 9.90 -12.46 -4.58
C VAL A 39 10.22 -13.96 -4.47
N GLU A 40 9.73 -14.64 -3.42
CA GLU A 40 9.90 -16.09 -3.22
C GLU A 40 8.95 -16.95 -4.07
N GLY A 41 7.86 -16.37 -4.62
CA GLY A 41 7.06 -16.96 -5.69
C GLY A 41 5.79 -17.72 -5.30
N ASP A 42 5.39 -17.70 -4.03
CA ASP A 42 4.10 -18.22 -3.57
C ASP A 42 3.62 -17.43 -2.34
N CYS A 43 2.70 -16.49 -2.55
CA CYS A 43 2.21 -15.65 -1.46
C CYS A 43 0.76 -15.24 -1.64
N THR A 44 0.13 -14.90 -0.52
CA THR A 44 -1.16 -14.23 -0.50
C THR A 44 -1.01 -12.71 -0.43
N TRP A 45 -2.04 -11.99 -0.83
CA TRP A 45 -2.05 -10.52 -0.83
C TRP A 45 -3.38 -9.99 -0.31
N PRO A 46 -3.36 -9.06 0.67
CA PRO A 46 -4.58 -8.50 1.22
C PRO A 46 -5.23 -7.53 0.23
N GLN A 47 -6.56 -7.43 0.30
CA GLN A 47 -7.34 -6.50 -0.51
C GLN A 47 -8.19 -5.60 0.37
N TYR A 48 -8.30 -4.33 0.02
CA TYR A 48 -9.21 -3.42 0.72
C TYR A 48 -10.65 -3.63 0.23
N ASP A 49 -11.55 -3.97 1.16
CA ASP A 49 -12.98 -4.14 0.87
C ASP A 49 -13.71 -2.82 1.11
N ARG A 50 -14.25 -2.24 0.03
CA ARG A 50 -14.96 -0.95 0.08
C ARG A 50 -16.32 -1.03 0.78
N GLN A 51 -16.93 -2.21 0.91
CA GLN A 51 -18.18 -2.38 1.65
C GLN A 51 -17.91 -2.46 3.16
N LYS A 52 -16.84 -3.16 3.54
CA LYS A 52 -16.41 -3.25 4.95
C LYS A 52 -15.64 -2.02 5.42
N HIS A 53 -15.08 -1.25 4.48
CA HIS A 53 -14.12 -0.18 4.72
C HIS A 53 -12.85 -0.63 5.45
N ASP A 54 -12.49 -1.90 5.33
CA ASP A 54 -11.35 -2.51 6.01
C ASP A 54 -10.60 -3.50 5.09
N PRO A 55 -9.31 -3.77 5.36
CA PRO A 55 -8.59 -4.84 4.71
C PRO A 55 -9.23 -6.22 4.93
N VAL A 56 -9.12 -7.06 3.91
CA VAL A 56 -9.42 -8.49 3.96
C VAL A 56 -8.12 -9.23 3.68
N GLU A 57 -7.70 -10.03 4.65
CA GLU A 57 -6.50 -10.86 4.57
C GLU A 57 -6.66 -11.98 3.55
N ASP A 58 -5.53 -12.39 2.98
CA ASP A 58 -5.43 -13.53 2.06
C ASP A 58 -6.41 -13.50 0.88
N ALA A 59 -6.82 -12.30 0.45
CA ALA A 59 -7.87 -12.11 -0.54
C ALA A 59 -7.46 -12.52 -1.95
N LEU A 60 -6.16 -12.45 -2.26
CA LEU A 60 -5.60 -12.80 -3.55
C LEU A 60 -4.43 -13.78 -3.38
N HIS A 61 -4.32 -14.74 -4.29
CA HIS A 61 -3.15 -15.60 -4.42
C HIS A 61 -2.30 -15.11 -5.59
N VAL A 62 -1.04 -14.77 -5.33
CA VAL A 62 -0.13 -14.19 -6.32
C VAL A 62 0.75 -15.30 -6.88
N THR A 63 0.51 -15.67 -8.13
CA THR A 63 1.25 -16.72 -8.86
C THR A 63 1.82 -16.22 -10.18
N ALA A 64 1.57 -14.95 -10.52
CA ALA A 64 2.02 -14.35 -11.77
C ALA A 64 3.53 -14.09 -11.73
N PRO A 65 4.25 -14.29 -12.84
CA PRO A 65 5.69 -14.04 -12.92
C PRO A 65 6.04 -12.53 -12.96
N LEU A 66 5.05 -11.67 -13.19
CA LEU A 66 5.19 -10.22 -13.16
C LEU A 66 4.12 -9.66 -12.23
N VAL A 67 4.57 -8.94 -11.20
CA VAL A 67 3.69 -8.30 -10.22
C VAL A 67 3.86 -6.79 -10.31
N ILE A 68 2.74 -6.08 -10.48
CA ILE A 68 2.70 -4.62 -10.43
C ILE A 68 2.09 -4.23 -9.08
N VAL A 69 2.87 -3.55 -8.26
CA VAL A 69 2.41 -3.01 -6.98
C VAL A 69 2.23 -1.51 -7.14
N GLU A 70 1.00 -1.02 -6.93
CA GLU A 70 0.68 0.40 -7.00
C GLU A 70 0.32 1.01 -5.64
N GLY A 71 0.65 2.29 -5.45
CA GLY A 71 0.37 3.06 -4.26
C GLY A 71 1.12 4.39 -4.21
N ASN A 72 0.57 5.36 -3.47
CA ASN A 72 1.10 6.73 -3.39
C ASN A 72 2.44 6.84 -2.64
N TRP A 73 2.72 5.92 -1.73
CA TRP A 73 3.83 6.05 -0.76
C TRP A 73 4.97 5.06 -1.00
N LEU A 74 4.87 4.20 -2.02
CA LEU A 74 5.85 3.14 -2.30
C LEU A 74 7.27 3.66 -2.58
N LEU A 75 7.38 4.93 -2.98
CA LEU A 75 8.64 5.62 -3.27
C LEU A 75 8.90 6.80 -2.32
N LEU A 76 8.26 6.80 -1.14
CA LEU A 76 8.47 7.83 -0.14
C LEU A 76 9.89 7.73 0.46
N ASP A 77 10.59 8.86 0.51
CA ASP A 77 11.91 8.98 1.14
C ASP A 77 11.77 9.12 2.66
N ASP A 78 11.36 8.02 3.31
CA ASP A 78 11.19 7.86 4.76
C ASP A 78 11.75 6.50 5.20
N GLU A 79 12.36 6.43 6.39
CA GLU A 79 13.05 5.23 6.89
C GLU A 79 12.20 3.95 6.82
N LYS A 80 10.88 4.04 7.05
CA LYS A 80 10.00 2.86 7.01
C LYS A 80 9.72 2.39 5.58
N TRP A 81 9.72 3.31 4.61
CA TRP A 81 9.29 3.09 3.23
C TRP A 81 10.46 2.79 2.28
N LEU A 82 11.65 3.30 2.60
CA LEU A 82 12.85 3.16 1.76
C LEU A 82 13.20 1.71 1.42
N GLU A 83 12.95 0.76 2.33
CA GLU A 83 13.23 -0.66 2.10
C GLU A 83 12.38 -1.25 0.96
N LEU A 84 11.16 -0.73 0.72
CA LEU A 84 10.22 -1.33 -0.24
C LEU A 84 10.77 -1.36 -1.65
N ALA A 85 11.51 -0.32 -2.05
CA ALA A 85 12.11 -0.24 -3.38
C ALA A 85 13.14 -1.34 -3.64
N SER A 86 13.74 -1.94 -2.59
CA SER A 86 14.72 -3.02 -2.74
C SER A 86 14.11 -4.34 -3.22
N PHE A 87 12.79 -4.51 -3.11
CA PHE A 87 12.08 -5.68 -3.62
C PHE A 87 11.58 -5.52 -5.06
N CYS A 88 11.86 -4.37 -5.71
CA CYS A 88 11.38 -4.08 -7.06
C CYS A 88 12.54 -4.09 -8.07
N ASP A 89 12.37 -4.80 -9.18
CA ASP A 89 13.31 -4.72 -10.32
C ASP A 89 13.25 -3.36 -11.02
N PHE A 90 12.08 -2.71 -10.98
CA PHE A 90 11.82 -1.43 -11.64
C PHE A 90 10.76 -0.62 -10.90
N SER A 91 10.98 0.69 -10.77
CA SER A 91 10.06 1.62 -10.10
C SER A 91 9.64 2.76 -11.02
N ILE A 92 8.35 3.13 -10.97
CA ILE A 92 7.78 4.24 -11.74
C ILE A 92 7.16 5.25 -10.78
N PHE A 93 7.56 6.52 -10.90
CA PHE A 93 6.86 7.64 -10.28
C PHE A 93 6.09 8.42 -11.34
N ILE A 94 4.77 8.52 -11.19
CA ILE A 94 3.92 9.29 -12.11
C ILE A 94 3.75 10.70 -11.53
N HIS A 95 4.33 11.69 -12.20
CA HIS A 95 4.21 13.10 -11.80
C HIS A 95 3.15 13.83 -12.64
N ALA A 96 2.45 14.79 -12.02
CA ALA A 96 1.63 15.76 -12.73
C ALA A 96 1.61 17.09 -11.96
N PRO A 97 1.39 18.24 -12.64
CA PRO A 97 1.17 19.51 -11.96
C PRO A 97 0.02 19.42 -10.96
N ALA A 98 0.21 19.99 -9.75
CA ALA A 98 -0.78 19.94 -8.67
C ALA A 98 -2.15 20.49 -9.07
N GLN A 99 -2.19 21.47 -9.98
CA GLN A 99 -3.44 22.02 -10.50
C GLN A 99 -4.27 20.95 -11.22
N ILE A 100 -3.65 20.18 -12.12
CA ILE A 100 -4.33 19.12 -12.89
C ILE A 100 -4.84 18.02 -11.94
N LEU A 101 -4.07 17.72 -10.89
CA LEU A 101 -4.48 16.74 -9.89
C LEU A 101 -5.72 17.19 -9.11
N ARG A 102 -5.76 18.46 -8.68
CA ARG A 102 -6.92 19.03 -7.97
C ARG A 102 -8.18 19.02 -8.83
N GLU A 103 -8.08 19.48 -10.08
CA GLU A 103 -9.20 19.50 -11.03
C GLU A 103 -9.82 18.11 -11.29
N ARG A 104 -9.08 17.02 -11.08
CA ARG A 104 -9.58 15.65 -11.20
C ARG A 104 -10.22 15.11 -9.90
N LEU A 105 -9.77 15.61 -8.75
CA LEU A 105 -10.12 15.07 -7.43
C LEU A 105 -11.26 15.84 -6.74
N ASP A 106 -11.52 17.08 -7.16
CA ASP A 106 -12.70 17.88 -6.81
C ASP A 106 -13.96 17.42 -7.58
#